data_AF-A0A1B7Z850-F1
#
_entry.id   AF-A0A1B7Z850-F1
#
_cell.length_a   1.000
_cell.length_b   1.000
_cell.length_c   1.000
_cell.angle_alpha   90.00
_cell.angle_beta   90.00
_cell.angle_gamma   90.00
#
_symmetry.space_group_name_H-M   'P 1'
#
loop_
_entity.id
_entity.type
_entity.pdbx_description
1 polymer ?
#
loop_
_entity_poly.entity_id
_entity_poly.type
_entity_poly.pdbx_seq_one_letter_code
_entity_poly.pdbx_strand_id
1 'polypeptide(L)'
;MKKIIWLFSIVLLVSSCSVSKDVRGKRNLLSGTWMLNDIAFEGNIGNVKAVLFNDVEDICLEGSEWFFRDNNSTGRYTISPSTLCNGGDRYIRWSVVEREENYTSQLQFKFINEKNQDISGGAGYRLNIENLTESAMTLKSNVMVDGSPINVVYKFSKK
;
A
#
# COMPACT_ATOMS: atom_id res chain seq x y z
N MET A 1 -56.25 -15.14 -34.47
CA MET A 1 -55.71 -13.79 -34.31
C MET A 1 -54.81 -13.77 -33.08
N LYS A 2 -53.55 -13.31 -33.22
CA LYS A 2 -52.73 -12.55 -32.23
C LYS A 2 -52.74 -13.10 -30.79
N LYS A 3 -51.64 -13.50 -30.13
CA LYS A 3 -50.32 -12.85 -30.03
C LYS A 3 -49.31 -13.88 -29.46
N ILE A 4 -48.22 -14.15 -30.16
CA ILE A 4 -47.04 -14.80 -29.56
C ILE A 4 -46.27 -13.70 -28.84
N ILE A 5 -46.31 -13.71 -27.51
CA ILE A 5 -45.48 -12.85 -26.68
C ILE A 5 -44.16 -13.60 -26.48
N TRP A 6 -43.18 -13.31 -27.34
CA TRP A 6 -41.79 -13.71 -27.16
C TRP A 6 -41.22 -12.94 -25.97
N LEU A 7 -41.17 -13.58 -24.81
CA LEU A 7 -40.54 -13.04 -23.61
C LEU A 7 -39.01 -13.21 -23.76
N PHE A 8 -38.34 -12.20 -24.28
CA PHE A 8 -36.88 -12.11 -24.28
C PHE A 8 -36.41 -11.88 -22.83
N SER A 9 -36.10 -12.96 -22.10
CA SER A 9 -35.41 -12.88 -20.81
C SER A 9 -33.99 -12.41 -21.03
N ILE A 10 -33.77 -11.10 -20.87
CA ILE A 10 -32.44 -10.50 -20.84
C ILE A 10 -31.80 -10.94 -19.51
N VAL A 11 -30.88 -11.90 -19.57
CA VAL A 11 -30.08 -12.30 -18.41
C VAL A 11 -29.05 -11.20 -18.19
N LEU A 12 -29.39 -10.22 -17.35
CA LEU A 12 -28.44 -9.27 -16.80
C LEU A 12 -27.50 -10.05 -15.86
N LEU A 13 -26.35 -10.47 -16.38
CA LEU A 13 -25.23 -10.94 -15.57
C LEU A 13 -24.71 -9.75 -14.77
N VAL A 14 -25.27 -9.56 -13.57
CA VAL A 14 -24.68 -8.67 -12.55
C VAL A 14 -23.39 -9.32 -12.08
N SER A 15 -22.28 -8.98 -12.73
CA SER A 15 -20.95 -9.27 -12.21
C SER A 15 -20.73 -8.42 -10.95
N SER A 16 -20.94 -9.02 -9.79
CA SER A 16 -20.54 -8.40 -8.53
C SER A 16 -19.02 -8.31 -8.49
N CYS A 17 -18.47 -7.10 -8.38
CA CYS A 17 -17.05 -6.88 -8.15
C CYS A 17 -16.69 -7.29 -6.72
N SER A 18 -16.60 -8.60 -6.47
CA SER A 18 -16.11 -9.11 -5.18
C SER A 18 -14.58 -9.12 -5.17
N VAL A 19 -13.99 -8.77 -4.03
CA VAL A 19 -12.54 -8.90 -3.81
C VAL A 19 -12.13 -10.38 -3.95
N SER A 20 -11.06 -10.64 -4.72
CA SER A 20 -10.55 -12.00 -4.95
C SER A 20 -10.16 -12.68 -3.63
N LYS A 21 -10.08 -14.02 -3.64
CA LYS A 21 -9.64 -14.79 -2.47
C LYS A 21 -8.19 -14.47 -2.08
N ASP A 22 -7.32 -14.26 -3.07
CA ASP A 22 -5.90 -13.94 -2.84
C ASP A 22 -5.72 -12.54 -2.24
N VAL A 23 -6.38 -11.51 -2.79
CA VAL A 23 -6.41 -10.17 -2.18
C VAL A 23 -6.91 -10.24 -0.75
N ARG A 24 -7.98 -11.00 -0.48
CA ARG A 24 -8.50 -11.16 0.89
C ARG A 24 -7.47 -11.83 1.82
N GLY A 25 -6.79 -12.88 1.36
CA GLY A 25 -5.72 -13.54 2.12
C GLY A 25 -4.59 -12.59 2.48
N LYS A 26 -4.12 -11.80 1.50
CA LYS A 26 -3.06 -10.80 1.72
C LYS A 26 -3.48 -9.68 2.66
N ARG A 27 -4.73 -9.20 2.56
CA ARG A 27 -5.29 -8.22 3.50
C ARG A 27 -5.33 -8.75 4.93
N ASN A 28 -5.70 -10.02 5.11
CA ASN A 28 -5.68 -10.66 6.43
C ASN A 28 -4.27 -10.73 7.02
N LEU A 29 -3.26 -11.09 6.20
CA LEU A 29 -1.86 -11.12 6.64
C LEU A 29 -1.34 -9.72 7.00
N LEU A 30 -1.63 -8.71 6.17
CA LEU A 30 -1.24 -7.31 6.40
C LEU A 30 -1.89 -6.70 7.64
N SER A 31 -3.10 -7.11 8.00
CA SER A 31 -3.82 -6.56 9.15
C SER A 31 -3.00 -6.65 10.43
N GLY A 32 -2.93 -5.55 11.17
CA GLY A 32 -2.16 -5.41 12.41
C GLY A 32 -1.04 -4.37 12.34
N THR A 33 -0.13 -4.46 13.31
CA THR A 33 0.97 -3.50 13.50
C THR A 33 2.29 -4.10 13.01
N TRP A 34 3.08 -3.28 12.33
CA TRP A 34 4.36 -3.62 11.73
C TRP A 34 5.40 -2.57 12.10
N MET A 35 6.64 -3.01 12.29
CA MET A 35 7.80 -2.13 12.43
C MET A 35 8.56 -2.11 11.11
N LEU A 36 8.86 -0.94 10.57
CA LEU A 36 9.77 -0.81 9.43
C LEU A 36 11.21 -0.88 9.95
N ASN A 37 11.88 -2.01 9.74
CA ASN A 37 13.20 -2.26 10.32
C ASN A 37 14.35 -1.74 9.46
N ASP A 38 14.17 -1.69 8.14
CA ASP A 38 15.27 -1.45 7.19
C ASP A 38 14.72 -0.86 5.89
N ILE A 39 15.43 0.14 5.37
CA ILE A 39 15.24 0.71 4.04
C ILE A 39 16.55 0.57 3.25
N ALA A 40 16.49 -0.11 2.11
CA ALA A 40 17.65 -0.33 1.25
C ALA A 40 17.41 0.14 -0.18
N PHE A 41 18.47 0.63 -0.84
CA PHE A 41 18.45 1.06 -2.24
C PHE A 41 19.21 0.04 -3.11
N GLU A 42 18.52 -0.65 -4.02
CA GLU A 42 19.19 -1.66 -4.84
C GLU A 42 20.19 -1.04 -5.83
N GLY A 43 21.30 -1.76 -6.06
CA GLY A 43 22.31 -1.38 -7.06
C GLY A 43 23.16 -0.17 -6.67
N ASN A 44 22.98 0.39 -5.47
CA ASN A 44 23.71 1.57 -5.02
C ASN A 44 24.70 1.21 -3.90
N ILE A 45 25.95 1.64 -4.08
CA ILE A 45 27.07 1.38 -3.16
C ILE A 45 27.40 2.64 -2.33
N GLY A 46 26.63 3.73 -2.50
CA GLY A 46 26.81 5.02 -1.82
C GLY A 46 25.63 5.39 -0.92
N ASN A 47 25.80 6.47 -0.15
CA ASN A 47 24.76 7.04 0.70
C ASN A 47 23.70 7.74 -0.16
N VAL A 48 22.73 6.97 -0.67
CA VAL A 48 21.54 7.49 -1.33
C VAL A 48 20.62 8.10 -0.27
N LYS A 49 20.14 9.31 -0.51
CA LYS A 49 19.08 9.94 0.26
C LYS A 49 17.86 10.10 -0.62
N ALA A 50 16.68 9.81 -0.10
CA ALA A 50 15.45 9.95 -0.86
C ALA A 50 14.32 10.47 0.01
N VAL A 51 13.51 11.37 -0.55
CA VAL A 51 12.21 11.71 0.02
C VAL A 51 11.23 10.61 -0.39
N LEU A 52 10.68 9.92 0.60
CA LEU A 52 9.76 8.81 0.40
C LEU A 52 8.32 9.29 0.56
N PHE A 53 7.46 8.86 -0.37
CA PHE A 53 6.03 9.18 -0.40
C PHE A 53 5.70 10.68 -0.35
N ASN A 54 6.61 11.54 -0.83
CA ASN A 54 6.54 13.00 -0.73
C ASN A 54 6.24 13.50 0.70
N ASP A 55 6.71 12.77 1.72
CA ASP A 55 6.44 13.07 3.13
C ASP A 55 7.73 13.31 3.92
N VAL A 56 8.60 12.31 4.02
CA VAL A 56 9.82 12.38 4.85
C VAL A 56 11.02 11.78 4.13
N GLU A 57 12.22 12.17 4.56
CA GLU A 57 13.46 11.51 4.17
C GLU A 57 13.48 10.05 4.67
N ASP A 58 14.17 9.18 3.94
CA ASP A 58 14.33 7.76 4.23
C ASP A 58 14.79 7.50 5.67
N ILE A 59 15.75 8.29 6.17
CA ILE A 59 16.24 8.22 7.56
C ILE A 59 15.15 8.44 8.62
N CYS A 60 14.09 9.17 8.29
CA CYS A 60 12.98 9.41 9.19
C CYS A 60 11.90 8.33 9.12
N LEU A 61 11.82 7.63 7.99
CA LEU A 61 10.85 6.57 7.79
C LEU A 61 11.34 5.23 8.39
N GLU A 62 12.63 4.96 8.36
CA GLU A 62 13.20 3.79 9.05
C GLU A 62 12.90 3.84 10.56
N GLY A 63 12.48 2.70 11.13
CA GLY A 63 12.02 2.62 12.52
C GLY A 63 10.59 3.09 12.75
N SER A 64 9.85 3.49 11.72
CA SER A 64 8.44 3.86 11.85
C SER A 64 7.53 2.66 12.14
N GLU A 65 6.49 2.90 12.93
CA GLU A 65 5.45 1.90 13.20
C GLU A 65 4.28 2.10 12.22
N TRP A 66 3.86 1.03 11.55
CA TRP A 66 2.77 1.01 10.58
C TRP A 66 1.62 0.16 11.11
N PHE A 67 0.41 0.68 11.10
CA PHE A 67 -0.80 -0.03 11.49
C PHE A 67 -1.79 -0.09 10.32
N PHE A 68 -2.21 -1.31 9.97
CA PHE A 68 -3.20 -1.56 8.94
C PHE A 68 -4.47 -2.13 9.55
N ARG A 69 -5.57 -1.39 9.42
CA ARG A 69 -6.91 -1.80 9.83
C ARG A 69 -7.70 -2.29 8.61
N ASP A 70 -7.93 -3.60 8.56
CA ASP A 70 -8.58 -4.23 7.41
C ASP A 70 -10.06 -3.84 7.24
N ASN A 71 -10.83 -3.76 8.34
CA ASN A 71 -12.30 -3.67 8.27
C ASN A 71 -12.86 -2.41 7.56
N ASN A 72 -12.09 -1.32 7.48
CA ASN A 72 -12.46 -0.09 6.79
C ASN A 72 -11.33 0.46 5.91
N SER A 73 -10.29 -0.37 5.67
CA SER A 73 -9.14 -0.02 4.85
C SER A 73 -8.38 1.23 5.31
N THR A 74 -8.45 1.59 6.60
CA THR A 74 -7.66 2.70 7.15
C THR A 74 -6.39 2.18 7.79
N GLY A 75 -5.44 3.07 7.99
CA GLY A 75 -4.20 2.77 8.68
C GLY A 75 -3.48 4.05 9.04
N ARG A 76 -2.30 3.89 9.59
CA ARG A 76 -1.35 4.98 9.79
C ARG A 76 0.07 4.45 9.77
N TYR A 77 1.02 5.34 9.52
CA TYR A 77 2.36 5.15 10.04
C TYR A 77 2.74 6.31 10.95
N THR A 78 3.58 6.02 11.93
CA THR A 78 3.99 6.98 12.95
C THR A 78 5.49 7.17 12.85
N ILE A 79 5.90 8.42 12.60
CA ILE A 79 7.30 8.83 12.62
C ILE A 79 7.68 9.15 14.06
N SER A 80 8.74 8.53 14.56
CA SER A 80 9.27 8.86 15.88
C SER A 80 9.89 10.26 15.86
N PRO A 81 9.56 11.14 16.82
CA PRO A 81 10.17 12.46 16.89
C PRO A 81 11.66 12.35 17.19
N SER A 82 12.47 13.12 16.49
CA SER A 82 13.92 13.21 16.73
C SER A 82 14.42 14.63 16.44
N THR A 83 15.72 14.88 16.62
CA THR A 83 16.33 16.14 16.22
C THR A 83 16.34 16.37 14.70
N LEU A 84 16.15 15.30 13.91
CA LEU A 84 16.16 15.33 12.44
C LEU A 84 14.76 15.18 11.85
N CYS A 85 13.82 14.59 12.58
CA CYS A 85 12.54 14.14 12.05
C CYS A 85 11.36 14.76 12.79
N ASN A 86 10.46 15.40 12.03
CA ASN A 86 9.17 15.85 12.52
C ASN A 86 8.26 14.64 12.74
N GLY A 87 8.16 14.22 14.00
CA GLY A 87 7.35 13.06 14.39
C GLY A 87 5.85 13.24 14.18
N GLY A 88 5.10 12.19 14.46
CA GLY A 88 3.64 12.18 14.46
C GLY A 88 3.02 11.18 13.48
N ASP A 89 1.70 11.15 13.50
CA ASP A 89 0.92 10.22 12.68
C ASP A 89 0.75 10.72 11.24
N ARG A 90 0.74 9.77 10.32
CA ARG A 90 0.32 9.95 8.92
C ARG A 90 -0.79 8.96 8.65
N TYR A 91 -2.02 9.44 8.53
CA TYR A 91 -3.17 8.58 8.28
C TYR A 91 -3.26 8.20 6.81
N ILE A 92 -3.55 6.93 6.56
CA ILE A 92 -3.63 6.38 5.20
C ILE A 92 -4.92 5.60 5.00
N ARG A 93 -5.42 5.59 3.76
CA ARG A 93 -6.35 4.56 3.27
C ARG A 93 -5.59 3.64 2.34
N TRP A 94 -5.69 2.34 2.55
CA TRP A 94 -4.87 1.34 1.85
C TRP A 94 -5.71 0.22 1.25
N SER A 95 -5.18 -0.43 0.22
CA SER A 95 -5.74 -1.66 -0.35
C SER A 95 -4.65 -2.54 -0.92
N VAL A 96 -4.97 -3.80 -1.16
CA VAL A 96 -4.14 -4.69 -1.96
C VAL A 96 -4.76 -4.78 -3.35
N VAL A 97 -3.95 -4.63 -4.38
CA VAL A 97 -4.35 -4.79 -5.79
C VAL A 97 -3.52 -5.90 -6.42
N GLU A 98 -4.14 -6.70 -7.27
CA GLU A 98 -3.45 -7.68 -8.11
C GLU A 98 -3.06 -7.02 -9.43
N ARG A 99 -1.83 -7.25 -9.90
CA ARG A 99 -1.44 -6.95 -11.27
C ARG A 99 -1.62 -8.20 -12.11
N GLU A 100 -2.60 -8.16 -13.02
CA GLU A 100 -2.93 -9.28 -13.90
C GLU A 100 -1.74 -9.69 -14.80
N GLU A 101 -0.89 -8.72 -15.16
CA GLU A 101 0.23 -8.93 -16.09
C GLU A 101 1.33 -9.87 -15.57
N ASN A 102 1.56 -9.90 -14.26
CA ASN A 102 2.67 -10.65 -13.67
C ASN A 102 2.31 -11.40 -12.38
N TYR A 103 1.01 -11.47 -12.05
CA TYR A 103 0.48 -12.10 -10.83
C TYR A 103 1.11 -11.58 -9.53
N THR A 104 1.71 -10.38 -9.55
CA THR A 104 2.23 -9.74 -8.33
C THR A 104 1.15 -8.88 -7.70
N SER A 105 1.08 -8.89 -6.37
CA SER A 105 0.21 -7.96 -5.66
C SER A 105 0.97 -6.72 -5.23
N GLN A 106 0.26 -5.61 -5.15
CA GLN A 106 0.79 -4.35 -4.65
C GLN A 106 -0.02 -3.89 -3.44
N LEU A 107 0.67 -3.41 -2.42
CA LEU A 107 0.08 -2.53 -1.43
C LEU A 107 -0.04 -1.16 -2.09
N GLN A 108 -1.24 -0.61 -2.11
CA GLN A 108 -1.45 0.78 -2.49
C GLN A 108 -2.04 1.56 -1.35
N PHE A 109 -1.67 2.82 -1.21
CA PHE A 109 -2.28 3.71 -0.23
C PHE A 109 -2.31 5.15 -0.68
N LYS A 110 -3.15 5.94 -0.03
CA LYS A 110 -3.20 7.40 -0.16
C LYS A 110 -3.37 8.05 1.20
N PHE A 111 -2.99 9.32 1.31
CA PHE A 111 -3.13 10.07 2.54
C PHE A 111 -4.58 10.48 2.79
N ILE A 112 -4.99 10.39 4.06
CA ILE A 112 -6.26 10.86 4.57
C ILE A 112 -6.03 11.71 5.82
N ASN A 113 -7.04 12.47 6.24
CA ASN A 113 -7.04 13.10 7.56
C ASN A 113 -7.65 12.18 8.63
N GLU A 114 -7.65 12.62 9.89
CA GLU A 114 -8.26 11.92 11.04
C GLU A 114 -9.76 11.62 10.85
N LYS A 115 -10.45 12.40 10.01
CA LYS A 115 -11.86 12.21 9.65
C LYS A 115 -12.05 11.27 8.44
N ASN A 116 -11.00 10.58 8.02
CA ASN A 116 -10.95 9.66 6.89
C ASN A 116 -11.25 10.30 5.52
N GLN A 117 -11.07 11.61 5.39
CA GLN A 117 -11.23 12.33 4.13
C GLN A 117 -9.90 12.32 3.37
N ASP A 118 -9.97 12.16 2.05
CA ASP A 118 -8.81 12.24 1.16
C ASP A 118 -8.18 13.63 1.24
N ILE A 119 -6.87 13.67 1.45
CA ILE A 119 -6.07 14.91 1.43
C ILE A 119 -4.95 14.89 0.38
N SER A 120 -4.87 13.83 -0.42
CA SER A 120 -3.87 13.69 -1.48
C SER A 120 -4.42 14.07 -2.87
N GLY A 121 -5.68 14.54 -2.96
CA GLY A 121 -6.30 14.90 -4.23
C GLY A 121 -6.47 13.71 -5.18
N GLY A 122 -6.60 12.50 -4.62
CA GLY A 122 -6.66 11.24 -5.37
C GLY A 122 -5.30 10.64 -5.75
N ALA A 123 -4.19 11.35 -5.53
CA ALA A 123 -2.85 10.79 -5.69
C ALA A 123 -2.57 9.72 -4.62
N GLY A 124 -1.73 8.75 -4.95
CA GLY A 124 -1.36 7.68 -4.03
C GLY A 124 -0.09 6.98 -4.44
N TYR A 125 0.30 6.02 -3.62
CA TYR A 125 1.55 5.27 -3.76
C TYR A 125 1.23 3.79 -3.95
N ARG A 126 2.09 3.10 -4.69
CA ARG A 126 2.03 1.66 -4.90
C ARG A 126 3.39 1.05 -4.60
N LEU A 127 3.37 -0.06 -3.88
CA LEU A 127 4.54 -0.86 -3.56
C LEU A 127 4.25 -2.30 -3.92
N ASN A 128 5.18 -2.94 -4.64
CA ASN A 128 5.12 -4.37 -4.87
C ASN A 128 5.28 -5.10 -3.53
N ILE A 129 4.47 -6.14 -3.33
CA ILE A 129 4.61 -7.06 -2.22
C ILE A 129 5.54 -8.17 -2.71
N GLU A 130 6.82 -8.09 -2.37
CA GLU A 130 7.84 -9.09 -2.73
C GLU A 130 7.74 -10.33 -1.84
N ASN A 131 7.42 -10.12 -0.56
CA ASN A 131 7.16 -11.18 0.40
C ASN A 131 6.14 -10.72 1.45
N LEU A 132 5.23 -11.61 1.86
CA LEU A 132 4.26 -11.35 2.92
C LEU A 132 3.92 -12.65 3.64
N THR A 133 4.21 -12.68 4.93
CA THR A 133 3.95 -13.80 5.84
C THR A 133 3.26 -13.29 7.10
N GLU A 134 3.02 -14.17 8.08
CA GLU A 134 2.45 -13.77 9.37
C GLU A 134 3.40 -12.90 10.22
N SER A 135 4.71 -12.93 9.98
CA SER A 135 5.70 -12.24 10.82
C SER A 135 6.64 -11.30 10.07
N ALA A 136 6.73 -11.41 8.74
CA ALA A 136 7.63 -10.60 7.91
C ALA A 136 6.93 -10.11 6.63
N MET A 137 7.26 -8.88 6.23
CA MET A 137 6.78 -8.26 5.01
C MET A 137 7.94 -7.54 4.31
N THR A 138 8.06 -7.71 3.00
CA THR A 138 9.01 -6.98 2.16
C THR A 138 8.26 -6.28 1.05
N LEU A 139 8.39 -4.95 1.02
CA LEU A 139 7.78 -4.10 0.01
C LEU A 139 8.85 -3.50 -0.89
N LYS A 140 8.48 -3.16 -2.13
CA LYS A 140 9.39 -2.51 -3.07
C LYS A 140 8.69 -1.39 -3.85
N SER A 141 9.34 -0.25 -3.93
CA SER A 141 8.87 0.90 -4.71
C SER A 141 9.99 1.41 -5.63
N ASN A 142 9.68 2.37 -6.49
CA ASN A 142 10.68 3.09 -7.29
C ASN A 142 10.62 4.56 -6.90
N VAL A 143 11.78 5.18 -6.71
CA VAL A 143 11.92 6.61 -6.48
C VAL A 143 12.93 7.19 -7.47
N MET A 144 12.77 8.46 -7.81
CA MET A 144 13.72 9.18 -8.66
C MET A 144 14.77 9.83 -7.78
N VAL A 145 16.03 9.46 -7.95
CA VAL A 145 17.18 10.13 -7.31
C VAL A 145 18.10 10.59 -8.42
N ASP A 146 18.47 11.87 -8.41
CA ASP A 146 19.34 12.48 -9.43
C ASP A 146 18.91 12.18 -10.88
N GLY A 147 17.59 12.12 -11.12
CA GLY A 147 17.02 11.86 -12.44
C GLY A 147 17.01 10.38 -12.87
N SER A 148 17.46 9.46 -12.03
CA SER A 148 17.44 8.01 -12.31
C SER A 148 16.47 7.26 -11.39
N PRO A 149 15.71 6.27 -11.90
CA PRO A 149 14.86 5.44 -11.06
C PRO A 149 15.72 4.46 -10.25
N ILE A 150 15.50 4.43 -8.94
CA ILE A 150 16.13 3.50 -8.01
C ILE A 150 15.05 2.71 -7.29
N ASN A 151 15.25 1.39 -7.19
CA ASN A 151 14.40 0.52 -6.39
C ASN A 151 14.69 0.71 -4.91
N VAL A 152 13.64 1.01 -4.14
CA VAL A 152 13.68 1.06 -2.68
C VAL A 152 13.03 -0.20 -2.13
N VAL A 153 13.72 -0.90 -1.23
CA VAL A 153 13.26 -2.10 -0.55
C VAL A 153 13.00 -1.78 0.91
N TYR A 154 11.82 -2.11 1.39
CA TYR A 154 11.37 -1.88 2.75
C TYR A 154 11.16 -3.22 3.44
N LYS A 155 11.80 -3.45 4.59
CA LYS A 155 11.63 -4.70 5.34
C LYS A 155 10.94 -4.44 6.67
N PHE A 156 9.85 -5.15 6.88
CA PHE A 156 9.03 -5.03 8.06
C PHE A 156 8.98 -6.34 8.85
N SER A 157 8.87 -6.21 10.16
CA SER A 157 8.50 -7.32 11.06
C SER A 157 7.16 -6.99 11.71
N LYS A 158 6.38 -8.03 11.98
CA LYS A 158 5.12 -7.87 12.72
C LYS A 158 5.44 -7.63 14.20
N LYS A 159 4.66 -6.76 14.83
CA LYS A 159 4.77 -6.42 16.25
C LYS A 159 3.82 -7.24 17.10
#